data_AF-A0AA39HYS4-F1
#
_entry.id   AF-A0AA39HYS4-F1
#
_cell.length_a   1.000
_cell.length_b   1.000
_cell.length_c   1.000
_cell.angle_alpha   90.00
_cell.angle_beta   90.00
_cell.angle_gamma   90.00
#
_symmetry.space_group_name_H-M   'P 1'
#
loop_
_entity.id
_entity.type
_entity.pdbx_description
1 polymer ?
#
loop_
_entity_poly.entity_id
_entity_poly.type
_entity_poly.pdbx_seq_one_letter_code
_entity_poly.pdbx_strand_id
1 'polypeptide(L)'
;MTTEIKIIRCMGHCLCARHDTSRFEVEIGGFKWRIKTVTYWSNPTPVTYPVEYAVPPVDDDGDDYVDCLVYDEDGYLQEYNLPVKIKCVPSCGKRALWRCEAKVGIVVIRKYSEPAHMGQWKETFSFDRTQTTRVFNGSYISEEPEDDDEFHVELTLQITKTSRIIDLSIPENEFIREPSDALRITVDGNNLYLSKWFLSHHSQFFLAMFEDDFMEKRTGSYVLREIDFTEFLRFLAILHGKRRYVDESFQSQLTMADMYQCDYVFQKCLQYSDRSKADYYRTLFPAGQEEKAVHVYTIPMTRPFFKHVVEVGGFKWLFRSPGIGEAGVKMRVWCKKSDMKNTMLWNCAVKGKFEVKSLNNNSDGQDKRHKIFSRIWNMYSYGSFSLKYGEVQSFDFAKYARNTVHFSLEILESFVIDLSSPTNELIGDPSDAVCLAVEKEMLYLSKYVVKPFDPLSYFREMFKTEQDYYKLDVGLDEFLLFIAVLHDKNVPIHSYVAKKLNKLTTMFGCSFDYWFAQQRLKGCW
;
A
#
# COMPACT_ATOMS: atom_id res chain seq x y z
N MET A 1 -10.90 -2.22 17.11
CA MET A 1 -10.12 -2.34 18.35
C MET A 1 -10.25 -3.77 18.82
N THR A 2 -9.15 -4.46 19.05
CA THR A 2 -9.13 -5.67 19.87
C THR A 2 -7.78 -5.71 20.55
N THR A 3 -7.79 -5.30 21.82
CA THR A 3 -6.63 -5.39 22.69
C THR A 3 -6.81 -6.66 23.50
N GLU A 4 -6.56 -7.80 22.87
CA GLU A 4 -6.46 -9.07 23.59
C GLU A 4 -5.06 -9.09 24.20
N ILE A 5 -5.00 -9.11 25.53
CA ILE A 5 -3.76 -9.17 26.31
C ILE A 5 -3.69 -10.57 26.89
N LYS A 6 -2.62 -11.28 26.60
CA LYS A 6 -2.37 -12.59 27.20
C LYS A 6 -1.01 -12.61 27.86
N ILE A 7 -1.00 -13.08 29.10
CA ILE A 7 0.20 -13.32 29.89
C ILE A 7 0.52 -14.80 29.74
N ILE A 8 1.75 -15.09 29.33
CA ILE A 8 2.26 -16.45 29.14
C ILE A 8 3.38 -16.64 30.14
N ARG A 9 3.26 -17.63 31.02
CA ARG A 9 4.27 -17.98 32.03
C ARG A 9 5.11 -19.14 31.54
N CYS A 10 6.42 -18.93 31.51
CA CYS A 10 7.42 -19.94 31.18
C CYS A 10 8.21 -20.26 32.44
N MET A 11 8.45 -21.53 32.74
CA MET A 11 9.32 -21.97 33.84
C MET A 11 10.71 -22.22 33.27
N GLY A 12 11.74 -21.67 33.91
CA GLY A 12 13.14 -21.94 33.61
C GLY A 12 13.86 -22.41 34.86
N HIS A 13 14.66 -23.46 34.72
CA HIS A 13 15.52 -23.93 35.80
C HIS A 13 16.97 -23.49 35.57
N CYS A 14 17.59 -22.90 36.59
CA CYS A 14 19.04 -22.70 36.66
C CYS A 14 19.74 -24.04 36.99
N LEU A 15 19.66 -25.02 36.08
CA LEU A 15 20.42 -26.26 36.23
C LEU A 15 21.74 -26.17 35.48
N CYS A 16 22.82 -26.43 36.21
CA CYS A 16 24.15 -26.54 35.64
C CYS A 16 24.16 -27.54 34.45
N ALA A 17 24.44 -27.04 33.25
CA ALA A 17 24.69 -27.81 32.02
C ALA A 17 23.51 -28.52 31.32
N ARG A 18 22.28 -27.99 31.36
CA ARG A 18 21.18 -28.47 30.47
C ARG A 18 20.51 -27.34 29.69
N HIS A 19 20.29 -27.57 28.39
CA HIS A 19 19.43 -26.75 27.56
C HIS A 19 17.98 -26.95 27.98
N ASP A 20 17.37 -25.92 28.57
CA ASP A 20 15.92 -25.90 28.74
C ASP A 20 15.31 -25.07 27.60
N THR A 21 14.39 -25.70 26.86
CA THR A 21 13.66 -25.03 25.77
C THR A 21 12.19 -25.03 26.11
N SER A 22 11.69 -23.88 26.50
CA SER A 22 10.26 -23.72 26.75
C SER A 22 9.57 -23.30 25.45
N ARG A 23 8.54 -24.05 25.03
CA ARG A 23 7.73 -23.78 23.85
C ARG A 23 6.28 -23.55 24.26
N PHE A 24 5.72 -22.42 23.84
CA PHE A 24 4.33 -22.05 24.10
C PHE A 24 3.62 -21.81 22.79
N GLU A 25 2.39 -22.32 22.69
CA GLU A 25 1.50 -22.04 21.58
C GLU A 25 0.19 -21.45 22.12
N VAL A 26 -0.28 -20.40 21.46
CA VAL A 26 -1.49 -19.71 21.87
C VAL A 26 -2.21 -19.12 20.67
N GLU A 27 -3.54 -19.17 20.68
CA GLU A 27 -4.36 -18.53 19.65
C GLU A 27 -4.97 -17.25 20.22
N ILE A 28 -4.73 -16.12 19.54
CA ILE A 28 -5.15 -14.76 19.95
C ILE A 28 -5.49 -13.98 18.69
N GLY A 29 -6.67 -13.38 18.62
CA GLY A 29 -7.10 -12.53 17.50
C GLY A 29 -7.08 -13.21 16.12
N GLY A 30 -7.27 -14.53 16.03
CA GLY A 30 -7.24 -15.31 14.77
C GLY A 30 -5.83 -15.68 14.29
N PHE A 31 -4.82 -15.48 15.14
CA PHE A 31 -3.43 -15.86 14.88
C PHE A 31 -2.98 -16.93 15.88
N LYS A 32 -2.24 -17.91 15.39
CA LYS A 32 -1.46 -18.85 16.18
C LYS A 32 -0.09 -18.23 16.44
N TRP A 33 0.19 -17.98 17.71
CA TRP A 33 1.45 -17.49 18.21
C TRP A 33 2.23 -18.66 18.80
N ARG A 34 3.45 -18.86 18.32
CA ARG A 34 4.41 -19.79 18.89
C ARG A 34 5.57 -18.99 19.44
N ILE A 35 5.83 -19.18 20.72
CA ILE A 35 6.93 -18.53 21.41
C ILE A 35 7.88 -19.61 21.87
N LYS A 36 9.17 -19.42 21.57
CA LYS A 36 10.25 -20.28 22.04
C LYS A 36 11.27 -19.41 22.76
N THR A 37 11.61 -19.81 23.97
CA THR A 37 12.73 -19.24 24.73
C THR A 37 13.77 -20.33 24.93
N VAL A 38 15.04 -19.95 24.81
CA VAL A 38 16.16 -20.86 25.11
C VAL A 38 17.01 -20.20 26.17
N THR A 39 17.25 -20.90 27.27
CA THR A 39 18.16 -20.45 28.32
C THR A 39 19.46 -21.21 28.16
N TYR A 40 20.57 -20.48 27.95
CA TYR A 40 21.91 -21.07 27.92
C TYR A 40 22.61 -20.79 29.24
N TRP A 41 23.21 -21.85 29.80
CA TRP A 41 24.12 -21.73 30.93
C TRP A 41 25.37 -22.57 30.63
N SER A 42 26.47 -21.88 30.37
CA SER A 42 27.79 -22.51 30.27
C SER A 42 28.71 -21.80 31.26
N ASN A 43 29.36 -22.57 32.14
CA ASN A 43 30.55 -22.07 32.81
C ASN A 43 31.58 -21.68 31.73
N PRO A 44 32.26 -20.52 31.85
CA PRO A 44 33.29 -20.12 30.90
C PRO A 44 34.51 -21.04 31.05
N THR A 45 34.45 -22.26 30.52
CA THR A 45 35.63 -23.08 30.31
C THR A 45 36.16 -22.79 28.91
N PRO A 46 37.43 -22.41 28.75
CA PRO A 46 38.02 -22.12 27.45
C PRO A 46 37.91 -23.34 26.55
N VAL A 47 37.20 -23.20 25.43
CA VAL A 47 37.16 -24.23 24.39
C VAL A 47 38.46 -24.12 23.60
N THR A 48 39.46 -24.93 23.96
CA THR A 48 40.78 -24.93 23.30
C THR A 48 40.85 -25.78 22.03
N TYR A 49 39.71 -26.16 21.43
CA TYR A 49 39.69 -26.95 20.21
C TYR A 49 39.12 -26.15 19.04
N PRO A 50 39.67 -26.30 17.81
CA PRO A 50 39.09 -25.69 16.63
C PRO A 50 37.66 -26.21 16.45
N VAL A 51 36.71 -25.30 16.29
CA VAL A 51 35.31 -25.60 16.01
C VAL A 51 35.23 -26.23 14.62
N GLU A 52 35.44 -27.55 14.53
CA GLU A 52 34.98 -28.31 13.37
C GLU A 52 33.45 -28.28 13.40
N TYR A 53 32.86 -27.84 12.28
CA TYR A 53 31.43 -27.67 12.05
C TYR A 53 30.63 -28.93 12.43
N ALA A 54 30.19 -29.01 13.69
CA ALA A 54 29.08 -29.86 14.05
C ALA A 54 27.82 -29.25 13.44
N VAL A 55 27.38 -29.78 12.30
CA VAL A 55 26.07 -29.45 11.72
C VAL A 55 25.02 -29.90 12.73
N PRO A 56 24.21 -28.99 13.31
CA PRO A 56 23.20 -29.38 14.28
C PRO A 56 22.11 -30.21 13.60
N PRO A 57 21.39 -31.07 14.36
CA PRO A 57 20.27 -31.80 13.80
C PRO A 57 19.22 -30.82 13.26
N VAL A 58 18.88 -30.99 11.99
CA VAL A 58 17.77 -30.28 11.34
C VAL A 58 16.48 -30.86 11.91
N ASP A 59 15.70 -30.05 12.64
CA ASP A 59 14.33 -30.42 13.01
C ASP A 59 13.47 -30.55 11.73
N ASP A 60 12.58 -31.55 11.66
CA ASP A 60 11.68 -31.86 10.53
C ASP A 60 10.78 -30.69 10.06
N ASP A 61 10.73 -29.59 10.82
CA ASP A 61 9.95 -28.38 10.52
C ASP A 61 10.68 -27.40 9.56
N GLY A 62 11.94 -27.66 9.18
CA GLY A 62 12.71 -26.81 8.26
C GLY A 62 13.02 -25.41 8.81
N ASP A 63 12.95 -25.23 10.13
CA ASP A 63 13.39 -24.01 10.80
C ASP A 63 14.92 -24.12 11.02
N ASP A 64 15.73 -23.51 10.14
CA ASP A 64 17.19 -23.46 10.28
C ASP A 64 17.58 -22.96 11.68
N TYR A 65 18.23 -23.85 12.44
CA TYR A 65 18.76 -23.56 13.76
C TYR A 65 20.12 -22.89 13.60
N VAL A 66 20.12 -21.58 13.32
CA VAL A 66 21.29 -20.78 13.69
C VAL A 66 21.14 -20.48 15.16
N ASP A 67 21.76 -21.34 15.96
CA ASP A 67 22.02 -21.10 17.37
C ASP A 67 22.52 -19.66 17.51
N CYS A 68 21.73 -18.79 18.18
CA CYS A 68 22.06 -17.37 18.37
C CYS A 68 23.16 -17.23 19.43
N LEU A 69 24.27 -17.93 19.25
CA LEU A 69 25.44 -17.83 20.08
C LEU A 69 26.20 -16.59 19.62
N VAL A 70 26.11 -15.54 20.42
CA VAL A 70 26.90 -14.33 20.21
C VAL A 70 28.27 -14.64 20.81
N TYR A 71 29.29 -14.73 19.96
CA TYR A 71 30.68 -14.82 20.39
C TYR A 71 31.29 -13.42 20.36
N ASP A 72 32.14 -13.09 21.34
CA ASP A 72 32.95 -11.88 21.28
C ASP A 72 34.10 -12.02 20.26
N GLU A 73 34.90 -10.95 20.10
CA GLU A 73 36.03 -10.92 19.14
C GLU A 73 37.09 -11.99 19.44
N ASP A 74 37.13 -12.51 20.67
CA ASP A 74 38.07 -13.52 21.15
C ASP A 74 37.47 -14.95 21.09
N GLY A 75 36.23 -15.11 20.62
CA GLY A 75 35.56 -16.40 20.47
C GLY A 75 34.92 -16.94 21.76
N TYR A 76 34.79 -16.11 22.81
CA TYR A 76 34.03 -16.47 24.01
C TYR A 76 32.55 -16.22 23.80
N LEU A 77 31.73 -17.14 24.28
CA LEU A 77 30.27 -16.99 24.28
C LEU A 77 29.91 -15.80 25.18
N GLN A 78 29.37 -14.73 24.62
CA GLN A 78 28.95 -13.56 25.40
C GLN A 78 27.91 -14.00 26.42
N GLU A 79 28.28 -13.75 27.67
CA GLU A 79 27.57 -14.12 28.89
C GLU A 79 26.09 -13.75 28.86
N TYR A 80 25.28 -14.65 29.44
CA TYR A 80 23.86 -14.53 29.78
C TYR A 80 23.02 -13.87 28.69
N ASN A 81 22.51 -14.63 27.73
CA ASN A 81 21.54 -14.13 26.76
C ASN A 81 20.25 -14.95 26.83
N LEU A 82 19.10 -14.27 26.84
CA LEU A 82 17.78 -14.88 26.75
C LEU A 82 17.19 -14.57 25.36
N PRO A 83 17.46 -15.41 24.34
CA PRO A 83 16.77 -15.31 23.05
C PRO A 83 15.29 -15.66 23.19
N VAL A 84 14.44 -14.74 22.75
CA VAL A 84 12.99 -14.91 22.63
C VAL A 84 12.62 -14.91 21.15
N LYS A 85 12.27 -16.09 20.63
CA LYS A 85 11.75 -16.25 19.26
C LYS A 85 10.23 -16.25 19.28
N ILE A 86 9.62 -15.37 18.50
CA ILE A 86 8.17 -15.25 18.38
C ILE A 86 7.80 -15.48 16.93
N LYS A 87 6.93 -16.47 16.69
CA LYS A 87 6.35 -16.79 15.39
C LYS A 87 4.85 -16.54 15.45
N CYS A 88 4.33 -15.80 14.49
CA CYS A 88 2.92 -15.47 14.31
C CYS A 88 2.48 -15.95 12.94
N VAL A 89 1.45 -16.78 12.90
CA VAL A 89 0.82 -17.24 11.64
C VAL A 89 -0.70 -17.19 11.78
N PRO A 90 -1.45 -16.89 10.72
CA PRO A 90 -2.91 -16.88 10.80
C PRO A 90 -3.41 -18.33 10.92
N SER A 91 -4.56 -18.51 11.57
CA SER A 91 -5.09 -19.86 11.81
C SER A 91 -5.44 -20.62 10.51
N CYS A 92 -5.69 -19.92 9.40
CA CYS A 92 -5.95 -20.49 8.08
C CYS A 92 -4.69 -20.93 7.30
N GLY A 93 -3.49 -20.65 7.82
CA GLY A 93 -2.22 -21.12 7.22
C GLY A 93 -1.53 -20.11 6.29
N LYS A 94 -0.54 -20.59 5.52
CA LYS A 94 0.40 -19.73 4.77
C LYS A 94 -0.21 -19.05 3.54
N ARG A 95 -1.34 -19.51 3.04
CA ARG A 95 -2.00 -19.01 1.82
C ARG A 95 -2.93 -17.84 2.10
N ALA A 96 -2.46 -16.87 2.89
CA ALA A 96 -3.26 -15.74 3.31
C ALA A 96 -2.47 -14.44 3.31
N LEU A 97 -3.14 -13.34 2.95
CA LEU A 97 -2.60 -11.99 3.13
C LEU A 97 -3.03 -11.44 4.47
N TRP A 98 -2.07 -11.06 5.30
CA TRP A 98 -2.32 -10.52 6.63
C TRP A 98 -1.13 -9.70 7.13
N ARG A 99 -1.42 -8.84 8.12
CA ARG A 99 -0.45 -8.05 8.86
C ARG A 99 -0.95 -7.83 10.29
N CYS A 100 -0.08 -8.01 11.26
CA CYS A 100 -0.34 -7.83 12.68
C CYS A 100 0.78 -6.99 13.30
N GLU A 101 0.42 -5.97 14.08
CA GLU A 101 1.36 -5.20 14.89
C GLU A 101 1.06 -5.51 16.36
N ALA A 102 2.04 -6.05 17.07
CA ALA A 102 1.92 -6.43 18.46
C ALA A 102 2.93 -5.68 19.32
N LYS A 103 2.52 -5.33 20.53
CA LYS A 103 3.42 -4.97 21.62
C LYS A 103 3.75 -6.23 22.39
N VAL A 104 5.03 -6.47 22.62
CA VAL A 104 5.50 -7.58 23.44
C VAL A 104 6.23 -7.00 24.64
N GLY A 105 5.84 -7.44 25.83
CA GLY A 105 6.51 -7.13 27.09
C GLY A 105 7.10 -8.40 27.68
N ILE A 106 8.25 -8.27 28.34
CA ILE A 106 8.92 -9.36 29.05
C ILE A 106 9.19 -8.96 30.50
N VAL A 107 8.88 -9.87 31.41
CA VAL A 107 9.14 -9.74 32.85
C VAL A 107 9.75 -11.04 33.33
N VAL A 108 10.83 -10.95 34.09
CA VAL A 108 11.44 -12.09 34.79
C VAL A 108 11.01 -12.03 36.24
N ILE A 109 10.43 -13.11 36.75
CA ILE A 109 9.93 -13.23 38.12
C ILE A 109 10.75 -14.29 38.82
N ARG A 110 11.35 -13.96 39.95
CA ARG A 110 12.02 -14.93 40.83
C ARG A 110 11.18 -15.17 42.07
N LYS A 111 11.35 -16.33 42.70
CA LYS A 111 10.57 -16.72 43.88
C LYS A 111 10.70 -15.74 45.06
N TYR A 112 11.86 -15.11 45.23
CA TYR A 112 12.19 -14.25 46.38
C TYR A 112 12.57 -12.81 46.00
N SER A 113 12.36 -12.39 44.75
CA SER A 113 12.73 -11.06 44.27
C SER A 113 11.54 -10.33 43.65
N GLU A 114 11.61 -9.00 43.61
CA GLU A 114 10.63 -8.22 42.86
C GLU A 114 10.72 -8.55 41.35
N PRO A 115 9.59 -8.53 40.61
CA PRO A 115 9.59 -8.75 39.17
C PRO A 115 10.51 -7.77 38.43
N ALA A 116 11.46 -8.31 37.66
CA ALA A 116 12.37 -7.54 36.84
C ALA A 116 11.77 -7.32 35.44
N HIS A 117 11.39 -6.09 35.14
CA HIS A 117 10.89 -5.71 33.81
C HIS A 117 12.05 -5.59 32.81
N MET A 118 12.22 -6.57 31.93
CA MET A 118 13.33 -6.59 30.95
C MET A 118 13.06 -5.71 29.72
N GLY A 119 11.81 -5.31 29.48
CA GLY A 119 11.46 -4.29 28.50
C GLY A 119 10.17 -4.56 27.75
N GLN A 120 9.84 -3.61 26.86
CA GLN A 120 8.71 -3.71 25.96
C GLN A 120 9.11 -3.20 24.58
N TRP A 121 8.70 -3.91 23.53
CA TRP A 121 8.92 -3.49 22.15
C TRP A 121 7.67 -3.66 21.31
N LYS A 122 7.67 -3.03 20.13
CA LYS A 122 6.66 -3.22 19.10
C LYS A 122 7.26 -4.05 17.98
N GLU A 123 6.50 -5.01 17.50
CA GLU A 123 6.89 -5.84 16.38
C GLU A 123 5.76 -5.92 15.35
N THR A 124 6.15 -6.02 14.08
CA THR A 124 5.21 -6.18 12.97
C THR A 124 5.43 -7.54 12.32
N PHE A 125 4.37 -8.34 12.33
CA PHE A 125 4.29 -9.63 11.66
C PHE A 125 3.43 -9.51 10.40
N SER A 126 3.76 -10.27 9.37
CA SER A 126 3.01 -10.33 8.12
C SER A 126 3.20 -11.69 7.45
N PHE A 127 2.46 -11.92 6.37
CA PHE A 127 2.56 -13.15 5.57
C PHE A 127 4.00 -13.48 5.10
N ASP A 128 4.85 -12.47 4.95
CA ASP A 128 6.25 -12.61 4.54
C ASP A 128 7.27 -12.29 5.65
N ARG A 129 6.80 -11.99 6.86
CA ARG A 129 7.60 -11.83 8.08
C ARG A 129 6.85 -12.42 9.25
N THR A 130 6.84 -13.74 9.30
CA THR A 130 6.06 -14.50 10.30
C THR A 130 6.78 -14.64 11.62
N GLN A 131 8.09 -14.37 11.68
CA GLN A 131 8.90 -14.58 12.87
C GLN A 131 9.84 -13.42 13.17
N THR A 132 10.16 -13.26 14.46
CA THR A 132 11.22 -12.39 14.96
C THR A 132 12.00 -13.12 16.05
N THR A 133 13.26 -12.72 16.25
CA THR A 133 14.04 -13.10 17.43
C THR A 133 14.52 -11.82 18.11
N ARG A 134 14.43 -11.75 19.43
CA ARG A 134 15.03 -10.69 20.25
C ARG A 134 15.91 -11.35 21.29
N VAL A 135 17.11 -10.81 21.47
CA VAL A 135 18.05 -11.28 22.50
C VAL A 135 18.05 -10.26 23.63
N PHE A 136 17.81 -10.73 24.86
CA PHE A 136 17.87 -9.92 26.07
C PHE A 136 19.14 -10.26 26.84
N ASN A 137 19.82 -9.24 27.35
CA ASN A 137 20.91 -9.44 28.29
C ASN A 137 20.34 -10.08 29.57
N GLY A 138 20.90 -11.22 29.93
CA GLY A 138 20.55 -12.08 31.05
C GLY A 138 21.32 -11.75 32.32
N SER A 139 22.04 -10.63 32.39
CA SER A 139 22.59 -10.12 33.66
C SER A 139 21.52 -9.97 34.75
N TYR A 140 20.26 -9.76 34.37
CA TYR A 140 19.11 -9.76 35.29
C TYR A 140 18.74 -11.16 35.84
N ILE A 141 19.36 -12.21 35.30
CA ILE A 141 19.24 -13.62 35.71
C ILE A 141 20.42 -14.00 36.63
N SER A 142 21.49 -13.18 36.73
CA SER A 142 22.68 -13.47 37.55
C SER A 142 22.95 -12.42 38.63
N GLU A 143 22.46 -12.70 39.83
CA GLU A 143 23.29 -12.55 41.04
C GLU A 143 23.33 -13.97 41.59
N GLU A 144 24.54 -14.49 41.86
CA GLU A 144 24.88 -15.89 42.17
C GLU A 144 23.67 -16.80 42.48
N PRO A 145 23.30 -17.75 41.59
CA PRO A 145 22.13 -18.59 41.83
C PRO A 145 22.35 -19.37 43.12
N GLU A 146 21.49 -19.17 44.10
CA GLU A 146 21.41 -20.09 45.23
C GLU A 146 20.93 -21.45 44.68
N ASP A 147 21.47 -22.56 45.19
CA ASP A 147 21.00 -23.89 44.82
C ASP A 147 19.46 -23.95 44.99
N ASP A 148 18.72 -24.27 43.90
CA ASP A 148 17.25 -24.21 43.73
C ASP A 148 16.60 -22.88 43.28
N ASP A 149 17.35 -21.93 42.71
CA ASP A 149 16.73 -20.73 42.11
C ASP A 149 15.87 -21.05 40.86
N GLU A 150 14.56 -21.05 41.06
CA GLU A 150 13.55 -21.10 40.00
C GLU A 150 13.13 -19.68 39.58
N PHE A 151 13.16 -19.41 38.28
CA PHE A 151 12.63 -18.18 37.72
C PHE A 151 11.55 -18.47 36.67
N HIS A 152 10.61 -17.53 36.57
CA HIS A 152 9.57 -17.53 35.56
C HIS A 152 9.77 -16.37 34.61
N VAL A 153 9.58 -16.62 33.31
CA VAL A 153 9.50 -15.56 32.31
C VAL A 153 8.03 -15.35 31.97
N GLU A 154 7.52 -14.15 32.27
CA GLU A 154 6.22 -13.70 31.81
C GLU A 154 6.35 -12.90 30.52
N LEU A 155 5.67 -13.38 29.48
CA LEU A 155 5.54 -12.66 28.22
C LEU A 155 4.13 -12.12 28.09
N THR A 156 4.03 -10.80 27.92
CA THR A 156 2.77 -10.11 27.64
C THR A 156 2.70 -9.83 26.16
N LEU A 157 1.73 -10.43 25.47
CA LEU A 157 1.45 -10.14 24.07
C LEU A 157 0.17 -9.31 23.94
N GLN A 158 0.28 -8.16 23.28
CA GLN A 158 -0.83 -7.24 23.05
C GLN A 158 -0.94 -6.90 21.55
N ILE A 159 -1.98 -7.39 20.88
CA ILE A 159 -2.26 -6.98 19.50
C ILE A 159 -2.71 -5.52 19.52
N THR A 160 -1.98 -4.66 18.81
CA THR A 160 -2.27 -3.23 18.73
C THR A 160 -2.98 -2.84 17.44
N LYS A 161 -2.66 -3.53 16.35
CA LYS A 161 -3.26 -3.30 15.04
C LYS A 161 -3.22 -4.59 14.25
N THR A 162 -4.28 -4.86 13.51
CA THR A 162 -4.36 -6.02 12.63
C THR A 162 -5.06 -5.64 11.34
N SER A 163 -4.58 -6.15 10.22
CA SER A 163 -5.35 -6.16 8.97
C SER A 163 -6.37 -7.28 9.03
N ARG A 164 -7.37 -7.23 8.14
CA ARG A 164 -8.14 -8.45 7.86
C ARG A 164 -7.19 -9.54 7.35
N ILE A 165 -7.46 -10.78 7.75
CA ILE A 165 -6.82 -11.97 7.22
C ILE A 165 -7.61 -12.37 5.98
N ILE A 166 -6.96 -12.39 4.83
CA ILE A 166 -7.59 -12.74 3.56
C ILE A 166 -7.07 -14.10 3.16
N ASP A 167 -7.87 -15.12 3.39
CA ASP A 167 -7.55 -16.52 3.07
C ASP A 167 -7.73 -16.75 1.56
N LEU A 168 -6.62 -16.91 0.85
CA LEU A 168 -6.62 -17.16 -0.59
C LEU A 168 -6.75 -18.65 -0.92
N SER A 169 -6.92 -19.52 0.08
CA SER A 169 -7.09 -20.95 -0.15
C SER A 169 -8.52 -21.37 -0.51
N ILE A 170 -9.47 -20.45 -0.38
CA ILE A 170 -10.90 -20.69 -0.62
C ILE A 170 -11.43 -19.78 -1.74
N PRO A 171 -12.38 -20.27 -2.58
CA PRO A 171 -12.97 -19.47 -3.65
C PRO A 171 -13.93 -18.37 -3.16
N GLU A 172 -14.40 -18.41 -1.93
CA GLU A 172 -15.31 -17.43 -1.33
C GLU A 172 -14.59 -16.27 -0.63
N ASN A 173 -13.30 -16.08 -0.91
CA ASN A 173 -12.51 -15.07 -0.23
C ASN A 173 -12.91 -13.64 -0.60
N GLU A 174 -12.53 -12.67 0.25
CA GLU A 174 -12.95 -11.26 0.13
C GLU A 174 -12.57 -10.58 -1.20
N PHE A 175 -11.65 -11.15 -1.99
CA PHE A 175 -11.28 -10.60 -3.29
C PHE A 175 -12.16 -11.10 -4.44
N ILE A 176 -12.88 -12.19 -4.25
CA ILE A 176 -13.74 -12.80 -5.26
C ILE A 176 -15.19 -12.38 -4.97
N ARG A 177 -15.81 -11.73 -5.95
CA ARG A 177 -17.18 -11.20 -5.79
C ARG A 177 -18.23 -12.21 -6.21
N GLU A 178 -17.95 -12.95 -7.27
CA GLU A 178 -18.87 -13.94 -7.84
C GLU A 178 -18.10 -15.24 -8.13
N PRO A 179 -18.73 -16.42 -7.96
CA PRO A 179 -18.06 -17.70 -8.21
C PRO A 179 -17.51 -17.85 -9.62
N SER A 180 -18.13 -17.20 -10.62
CA SER A 180 -17.68 -17.21 -12.02
C SER A 180 -16.37 -16.45 -12.24
N ASP A 181 -16.05 -15.50 -11.37
CA ASP A 181 -14.82 -14.70 -11.39
C ASP A 181 -13.66 -15.40 -10.66
N ALA A 182 -13.96 -16.44 -9.86
CA ALA A 182 -12.95 -17.20 -9.15
C ALA A 182 -11.97 -17.89 -10.12
N LEU A 183 -10.69 -17.58 -9.96
CA LEU A 183 -9.57 -18.21 -10.63
C LEU A 183 -8.84 -19.09 -9.63
N ARG A 184 -8.74 -20.40 -9.91
CA ARG A 184 -7.77 -21.24 -9.21
C ARG A 184 -6.44 -21.21 -9.97
N ILE A 185 -5.41 -20.64 -9.34
CA ILE A 185 -4.05 -20.57 -9.89
C ILE A 185 -3.07 -21.30 -8.98
N THR A 186 -2.14 -22.04 -9.57
CA THR A 186 -1.08 -22.75 -8.84
C THR A 186 0.24 -21.97 -9.00
N VAL A 187 0.86 -21.62 -7.88
CA VAL A 187 2.16 -20.93 -7.83
C VAL A 187 3.04 -21.70 -6.86
N ASP A 188 4.20 -22.18 -7.33
CA ASP A 188 5.13 -22.97 -6.51
C ASP A 188 4.43 -24.11 -5.74
N GLY A 189 3.61 -24.89 -6.45
CA GLY A 189 2.81 -26.00 -5.88
C GLY A 189 1.62 -25.57 -5.01
N ASN A 190 1.46 -24.28 -4.69
CA ASN A 190 0.40 -23.78 -3.83
C ASN A 190 -0.80 -23.30 -4.66
N ASN A 191 -1.98 -23.82 -4.35
CA ASN A 191 -3.24 -23.38 -4.98
C ASN A 191 -3.81 -22.14 -4.28
N LEU A 192 -4.04 -21.10 -5.06
CA LEU A 192 -4.65 -19.84 -4.67
C LEU A 192 -5.94 -19.59 -5.46
N TYR A 193 -6.89 -18.91 -4.82
CA TYR A 193 -8.12 -18.42 -5.44
C TYR A 193 -8.07 -16.89 -5.55
N LEU A 194 -8.11 -16.38 -6.78
CA LEU A 194 -8.02 -14.95 -7.11
C LEU A 194 -9.17 -14.53 -8.02
N SER A 195 -9.33 -13.23 -8.26
CA SER A 195 -10.32 -12.67 -9.20
C SER A 195 -9.71 -12.55 -10.61
N LYS A 196 -10.29 -13.23 -11.61
CA LYS A 196 -9.87 -13.12 -13.02
C LYS A 196 -9.97 -11.68 -13.50
N TRP A 197 -11.11 -11.05 -13.22
CA TRP A 197 -11.38 -9.66 -13.60
C TRP A 197 -10.34 -8.72 -13.00
N PHE A 198 -10.04 -8.86 -11.71
CA PHE A 198 -9.11 -7.95 -11.03
C PHE A 198 -7.68 -8.08 -11.54
N LEU A 199 -7.21 -9.31 -11.81
CA LEU A 199 -5.91 -9.54 -12.40
C LEU A 199 -5.83 -8.98 -13.82
N SER A 200 -6.82 -9.27 -14.67
CA SER A 200 -6.90 -8.78 -16.05
C SER A 200 -6.91 -7.26 -16.13
N HIS A 201 -7.65 -6.61 -15.23
CA HIS A 201 -7.76 -5.16 -15.18
C HIS A 201 -6.42 -4.47 -14.88
N HIS A 202 -5.52 -5.14 -14.16
CA HIS A 202 -4.25 -4.57 -13.74
C HIS A 202 -3.03 -5.14 -14.48
N SER A 203 -3.21 -6.14 -15.34
CA SER A 203 -2.12 -6.85 -16.01
C SER A 203 -2.55 -7.35 -17.38
N GLN A 204 -1.90 -6.81 -18.41
CA GLN A 204 -2.13 -7.24 -19.79
C GLN A 204 -1.77 -8.71 -20.01
N PHE A 205 -0.74 -9.19 -19.30
CA PHE A 205 -0.37 -10.60 -19.28
C PHE A 205 -1.53 -11.49 -18.81
N PHE A 206 -2.16 -11.16 -17.68
CA PHE A 206 -3.28 -11.96 -17.16
C PHE A 206 -4.54 -11.83 -18.02
N LEU A 207 -4.79 -10.65 -18.60
CA LEU A 207 -5.87 -10.45 -19.57
C LEU A 207 -5.71 -11.41 -20.75
N ALA A 208 -4.54 -11.39 -21.41
CA ALA A 208 -4.22 -12.29 -22.52
C ALA A 208 -4.32 -13.77 -22.10
N MET A 209 -3.77 -14.13 -20.94
CA MET A 209 -3.83 -15.51 -20.41
C MET A 209 -5.27 -16.05 -20.27
N PHE A 210 -6.24 -15.20 -19.94
CA PHE A 210 -7.63 -15.62 -19.72
C PHE A 210 -8.52 -15.46 -20.95
N GLU A 211 -8.24 -14.51 -21.83
CA GLU A 211 -9.09 -14.18 -22.98
C GLU A 211 -8.61 -14.82 -24.29
N ASP A 212 -7.30 -14.96 -24.50
CA ASP A 212 -6.78 -15.58 -25.72
C ASP A 212 -6.90 -17.10 -25.67
N ASP A 213 -6.82 -17.75 -26.83
CA ASP A 213 -6.99 -19.20 -26.98
C ASP A 213 -5.75 -20.01 -26.55
N PHE A 214 -5.15 -19.64 -25.43
CA PHE A 214 -4.07 -20.37 -24.78
C PHE A 214 -4.56 -21.68 -24.14
N MET A 215 -3.61 -22.58 -23.86
CA MET A 215 -3.90 -23.90 -23.29
C MET A 215 -4.50 -23.79 -21.87
N GLU A 216 -4.13 -22.77 -21.13
CA GLU A 216 -4.61 -22.45 -19.80
C GLU A 216 -6.12 -22.20 -19.80
N LYS A 217 -6.62 -21.40 -20.75
CA LYS A 217 -8.06 -21.16 -20.95
C LYS A 217 -8.79 -22.44 -21.34
N ARG A 218 -8.23 -23.24 -22.25
CA ARG A 218 -8.82 -24.51 -22.72
C ARG A 218 -8.90 -25.57 -21.62
N THR A 219 -7.89 -25.63 -20.77
CA THR A 219 -7.80 -26.65 -19.70
C THR A 219 -8.40 -26.16 -18.38
N GLY A 220 -8.58 -24.85 -18.20
CA GLY A 220 -8.94 -24.24 -16.93
C GLY A 220 -7.84 -24.38 -15.85
N SER A 221 -6.63 -24.77 -16.24
CA SER A 221 -5.49 -24.97 -15.35
C SER A 221 -4.47 -23.85 -15.56
N TYR A 222 -4.34 -22.99 -14.56
CA TYR A 222 -3.43 -21.85 -14.57
C TYR A 222 -2.28 -22.14 -13.61
N VAL A 223 -1.08 -22.33 -14.16
CA VAL A 223 0.12 -22.64 -13.37
C VAL A 223 1.18 -21.62 -13.70
N LEU A 224 1.62 -20.87 -12.70
CA LEU A 224 2.75 -19.97 -12.83
C LEU A 224 4.01 -20.69 -12.37
N ARG A 225 4.94 -20.92 -13.30
CA ARG A 225 6.19 -21.66 -13.08
C ARG A 225 7.33 -20.69 -12.76
N GLU A 226 8.32 -21.18 -12.01
CA GLU A 226 9.57 -20.44 -11.72
C GLU A 226 9.36 -19.13 -10.93
N ILE A 227 8.31 -19.07 -10.13
CA ILE A 227 8.01 -17.93 -9.27
C ILE A 227 7.93 -18.39 -7.83
N ASP A 228 8.69 -17.73 -6.96
CA ASP A 228 8.61 -17.95 -5.52
C ASP A 228 7.22 -17.56 -4.98
N PHE A 229 6.64 -18.43 -4.15
CA PHE A 229 5.32 -18.22 -3.58
C PHE A 229 5.21 -16.92 -2.78
N THR A 230 6.25 -16.61 -1.98
CA THR A 230 6.26 -15.42 -1.10
C THR A 230 6.38 -14.15 -1.93
N GLU A 231 7.20 -14.16 -2.98
CA GLU A 231 7.31 -13.08 -3.96
C GLU A 231 5.97 -12.81 -4.66
N PHE A 232 5.25 -13.85 -5.09
CA PHE A 232 3.93 -13.68 -5.69
C PHE A 232 2.89 -13.13 -4.70
N LEU A 233 2.90 -13.58 -3.44
CA LEU A 233 2.04 -12.99 -2.41
C LEU A 233 2.36 -11.51 -2.15
N ARG A 234 3.64 -11.12 -2.22
CA ARG A 234 4.06 -9.72 -2.13
C ARG A 234 3.53 -8.90 -3.32
N PHE A 235 3.58 -9.45 -4.53
CA PHE A 235 3.01 -8.83 -5.73
C PHE A 235 1.51 -8.58 -5.56
N LEU A 236 0.75 -9.60 -5.14
CA LEU A 236 -0.68 -9.47 -4.86
C LEU A 236 -0.96 -8.45 -3.74
N ALA A 237 -0.15 -8.45 -2.68
CA ALA A 237 -0.32 -7.49 -1.59
C ALA A 237 -0.12 -6.04 -2.07
N ILE A 238 0.80 -5.77 -3.00
CA ILE A 238 0.95 -4.45 -3.62
C ILE A 238 -0.23 -4.14 -4.52
N LEU A 239 -0.62 -5.08 -5.40
CA LEU A 239 -1.74 -4.96 -6.34
C LEU A 239 -3.06 -4.60 -5.63
N HIS A 240 -3.33 -5.23 -4.49
CA HIS A 240 -4.51 -4.98 -3.66
C HIS A 240 -4.34 -3.79 -2.69
N GLY A 241 -3.20 -3.08 -2.72
CA GLY A 241 -2.92 -1.92 -1.86
C GLY A 241 -2.75 -2.28 -0.38
N LYS A 242 -2.46 -3.55 -0.06
CA LYS A 242 -2.25 -4.07 1.30
C LYS A 242 -0.80 -3.93 1.77
N ARG A 243 0.13 -3.56 0.88
CA ARG A 243 1.55 -3.35 1.19
C ARG A 243 2.02 -1.99 0.68
N ARG A 244 2.74 -1.24 1.54
CA ARG A 244 3.30 0.09 1.24
C ARG A 244 4.84 0.12 1.17
N TYR A 245 5.53 -0.93 1.62
CA TYR A 245 7.01 -0.94 1.76
C TYR A 245 7.61 -2.06 0.91
N VAL A 246 8.65 -1.74 0.15
CA VAL A 246 9.38 -2.69 -0.68
C VAL A 246 10.87 -2.33 -0.60
N ASP A 247 11.58 -2.90 0.36
CA ASP A 247 13.01 -2.60 0.55
C ASP A 247 13.87 -3.79 0.15
N GLU A 248 13.77 -4.91 0.86
CA GLU A 248 14.55 -6.12 0.54
C GLU A 248 14.04 -6.85 -0.71
N SER A 249 12.74 -6.77 -1.00
CA SER A 249 12.13 -7.40 -2.18
C SER A 249 11.97 -6.43 -3.36
N PHE A 250 12.65 -5.29 -3.36
CA PHE A 250 12.38 -4.24 -4.35
C PHE A 250 12.58 -4.71 -5.79
N GLN A 251 13.71 -5.32 -6.05
CA GLN A 251 14.10 -5.77 -7.38
C GLN A 251 13.21 -6.92 -7.88
N SER A 252 12.93 -7.91 -7.04
CA SER A 252 12.05 -9.04 -7.40
C SER A 252 10.64 -8.57 -7.76
N GLN A 253 10.10 -7.60 -7.03
CA GLN A 253 8.77 -7.05 -7.29
C GLN A 253 8.72 -6.23 -8.58
N LEU A 254 9.78 -5.47 -8.91
CA LEU A 254 9.87 -4.80 -10.21
C LEU A 254 9.95 -5.79 -11.37
N THR A 255 10.77 -6.85 -11.23
CA THR A 255 10.86 -7.91 -12.25
C THR A 255 9.52 -8.60 -12.46
N MET A 256 8.77 -8.90 -11.41
CA MET A 256 7.42 -9.47 -11.56
C MET A 256 6.43 -8.49 -12.18
N ALA A 257 6.51 -7.20 -11.83
CA ALA A 257 5.65 -6.19 -12.43
C ALA A 257 5.91 -6.06 -13.95
N ASP A 258 7.16 -6.14 -14.39
CA ASP A 258 7.53 -6.18 -15.80
C ASP A 258 7.07 -7.49 -16.47
N MET A 259 7.38 -8.63 -15.85
CA MET A 259 7.00 -9.97 -16.33
C MET A 259 5.49 -10.10 -16.55
N TYR A 260 4.68 -9.59 -15.63
CA TYR A 260 3.22 -9.61 -15.73
C TYR A 260 2.64 -8.34 -16.34
N GLN A 261 3.45 -7.45 -16.91
CA GLN A 261 2.97 -6.21 -17.55
C GLN A 261 1.96 -5.46 -16.68
N CYS A 262 2.34 -5.26 -15.41
CA CYS A 262 1.51 -4.68 -14.36
C CYS A 262 2.05 -3.32 -13.92
N ASP A 263 1.68 -2.29 -14.69
CA ASP A 263 2.15 -0.92 -14.48
C ASP A 263 1.81 -0.38 -13.09
N TYR A 264 0.66 -0.76 -12.53
CA TYR A 264 0.27 -0.32 -11.19
C TYR A 264 1.30 -0.75 -10.13
N VAL A 265 1.73 -2.02 -10.14
CA VAL A 265 2.73 -2.53 -9.19
C VAL A 265 4.09 -1.89 -9.48
N PHE A 266 4.46 -1.76 -10.76
CA PHE A 266 5.70 -1.11 -11.17
C PHE A 266 5.81 0.33 -10.62
N GLN A 267 4.77 1.14 -10.84
CA GLN A 267 4.71 2.52 -10.36
C GLN A 267 4.69 2.60 -8.83
N LYS A 268 3.98 1.69 -8.16
CA LYS A 268 3.99 1.63 -6.68
C LYS A 268 5.36 1.31 -6.13
N CYS A 269 6.09 0.37 -6.72
CA CYS A 269 7.48 0.12 -6.36
C CYS A 269 8.29 1.42 -6.52
N LEU A 270 8.30 2.03 -7.71
CA LEU A 270 9.09 3.24 -7.94
C LEU A 270 8.74 4.40 -6.99
N GLN A 271 7.46 4.56 -6.63
CA GLN A 271 6.99 5.58 -5.69
C GLN A 271 7.64 5.46 -4.30
N TYR A 272 7.91 4.24 -3.83
CA TYR A 272 8.49 3.99 -2.51
C TYR A 272 10.01 3.82 -2.52
N SER A 273 10.63 3.83 -3.71
CA SER A 273 12.09 3.77 -3.84
C SER A 273 12.74 5.16 -3.76
N ASP A 274 13.97 5.21 -3.26
CA ASP A 274 14.77 6.42 -3.35
C ASP A 274 14.96 6.85 -4.80
N ARG A 275 15.04 8.16 -5.03
CA ARG A 275 15.07 8.76 -6.37
C ARG A 275 16.16 8.16 -7.27
N SER A 276 17.36 7.92 -6.73
CA SER A 276 18.46 7.32 -7.49
C SER A 276 18.15 5.89 -7.95
N LYS A 277 17.51 5.08 -7.10
CA LYS A 277 17.07 3.72 -7.46
C LYS A 277 15.97 3.81 -8.51
N ALA A 278 14.98 4.67 -8.28
CA ALA A 278 13.87 4.87 -9.23
C ALA A 278 14.37 5.24 -10.63
N ASP A 279 15.32 6.18 -10.73
CA ASP A 279 15.89 6.63 -12.00
C ASP A 279 16.70 5.50 -12.68
N TYR A 280 17.47 4.71 -11.92
CA TYR A 280 18.19 3.55 -12.45
C TYR A 280 17.24 2.49 -13.05
N TYR A 281 16.21 2.06 -12.30
CA TYR A 281 15.31 1.02 -12.80
C TYR A 281 14.43 1.48 -13.95
N ARG A 282 14.13 2.78 -14.04
CA ARG A 282 13.53 3.37 -15.24
C ARG A 282 14.37 3.15 -16.49
N THR A 283 15.70 3.13 -16.38
CA THR A 283 16.56 2.83 -17.53
C THR A 283 16.61 1.35 -17.90
N LEU A 284 16.45 0.46 -16.92
CA LEU A 284 16.50 -0.99 -17.13
C LEU A 284 15.20 -1.56 -17.71
N PHE A 285 14.06 -0.96 -17.38
CA PHE A 285 12.73 -1.40 -17.81
C PHE A 285 12.04 -0.29 -18.64
N PRO A 286 12.49 -0.03 -19.88
CA PRO A 286 11.88 0.98 -20.74
C PRO A 286 10.52 0.55 -21.31
N ALA A 287 10.23 -0.76 -21.35
CA ALA A 287 9.05 -1.33 -22.01
C ALA A 287 7.70 -1.02 -21.31
N GLY A 288 7.71 -0.47 -20.09
CA GLY A 288 6.53 0.08 -19.40
C GLY A 288 6.52 1.62 -19.33
N GLN A 289 7.41 2.29 -20.06
CA GLN A 289 7.41 3.75 -20.17
C GLN A 289 6.66 4.16 -21.43
N GLU A 290 5.38 4.43 -21.29
CA GLU A 290 4.82 5.47 -22.17
C GLU A 290 5.67 6.73 -21.95
N GLU A 291 6.24 7.30 -23.02
CA GLU A 291 6.93 8.59 -22.98
C GLU A 291 5.94 9.64 -22.46
N LYS A 292 5.98 9.91 -21.15
CA LYS A 292 5.13 10.93 -20.55
C LYS A 292 5.65 12.28 -21.00
N ALA A 293 4.91 12.92 -21.89
CA ALA A 293 5.26 14.22 -22.44
C ALA A 293 5.39 15.26 -21.32
N VAL A 294 6.62 15.74 -21.09
CA VAL A 294 6.88 16.88 -20.21
C VAL A 294 6.76 18.15 -21.04
N HIS A 295 5.74 18.95 -20.77
CA HIS A 295 5.52 20.20 -21.48
C HIS A 295 6.03 21.38 -20.66
N VAL A 296 6.98 22.13 -21.23
CA VAL A 296 7.56 23.32 -20.60
C VAL A 296 7.01 24.58 -21.24
N TYR A 297 6.38 25.42 -20.42
CA TYR A 297 5.80 26.71 -20.78
C TYR A 297 6.57 27.84 -20.10
N THR A 298 6.79 28.93 -20.82
CA THR A 298 7.43 30.13 -20.28
C THR A 298 6.40 31.24 -20.24
N ILE A 299 6.08 31.73 -19.04
CA ILE A 299 5.10 32.82 -18.87
C ILE A 299 5.85 34.06 -18.38
N PRO A 300 5.91 35.13 -19.19
CA PRO A 300 6.51 36.38 -18.74
C PRO A 300 5.59 37.05 -17.71
N MET A 301 6.08 37.28 -16.49
CA MET A 301 5.33 38.00 -15.45
C MET A 301 5.45 39.50 -15.65
N THR A 302 4.78 40.03 -16.68
CA THR A 302 4.75 41.47 -16.99
C THR A 302 3.76 42.25 -16.13
N ARG A 303 2.82 41.56 -15.46
CA ARG A 303 1.78 42.19 -14.61
C ARG A 303 1.54 41.39 -13.32
N PRO A 304 1.22 42.07 -12.20
CA PRO A 304 0.92 41.42 -10.91
C PRO A 304 -0.31 40.51 -10.97
N PHE A 305 -1.24 40.81 -11.89
CA PHE A 305 -2.38 39.97 -12.23
C PHE A 305 -2.17 39.40 -13.63
N PHE A 306 -2.14 38.08 -13.73
CA PHE A 306 -2.14 37.42 -15.02
C PHE A 306 -3.11 36.23 -15.01
N LYS A 307 -3.67 35.98 -16.17
CA LYS A 307 -4.51 34.83 -16.49
C LYS A 307 -3.93 34.24 -17.77
N HIS A 308 -3.41 33.03 -17.70
CA HIS A 308 -2.86 32.34 -18.86
C HIS A 308 -3.55 30.99 -19.02
N VAL A 309 -3.88 30.62 -20.25
CA VAL A 309 -4.49 29.33 -20.56
C VAL A 309 -3.59 28.62 -21.55
N VAL A 310 -3.21 27.39 -21.25
CA VAL A 310 -2.47 26.51 -22.16
C VAL A 310 -3.24 25.21 -22.33
N GLU A 311 -3.09 24.56 -23.48
CA GLU A 311 -3.72 23.27 -23.74
C GLU A 311 -2.65 22.18 -23.80
N VAL A 312 -2.79 21.15 -22.96
CA VAL A 312 -1.81 20.07 -22.78
C VAL A 312 -2.54 18.75 -22.61
N GLY A 313 -2.22 17.74 -23.43
CA GLY A 313 -2.90 16.44 -23.38
C GLY A 313 -4.42 16.53 -23.58
N GLY A 314 -4.89 17.54 -24.35
CA GLY A 314 -6.31 17.83 -24.52
C GLY A 314 -6.98 18.52 -23.31
N PHE A 315 -6.21 18.89 -22.28
CA PHE A 315 -6.73 19.64 -21.13
C PHE A 315 -6.35 21.12 -21.23
N LYS A 316 -7.31 22.02 -20.98
CA LYS A 316 -7.09 23.46 -20.77
C LYS A 316 -6.64 23.71 -19.33
N TRP A 317 -5.42 24.19 -19.20
CA TRP A 317 -4.79 24.57 -17.95
C TRP A 317 -4.87 26.07 -17.78
N LEU A 318 -5.58 26.51 -16.75
CA LEU A 318 -5.67 27.91 -16.38
C LEU A 318 -4.65 28.18 -15.27
N PHE A 319 -3.79 29.16 -15.50
CA PHE A 319 -2.90 29.74 -14.49
C PHE A 319 -3.41 31.13 -14.16
N ARG A 320 -3.66 31.41 -12.88
CA ARG A 320 -4.09 32.73 -12.42
C ARG A 320 -3.31 33.15 -11.20
N SER A 321 -2.76 34.36 -11.26
CA SER A 321 -2.34 35.13 -10.09
C SER A 321 -3.49 36.09 -9.73
N PRO A 322 -4.05 36.02 -8.50
CA PRO A 322 -5.04 36.97 -8.01
C PRO A 322 -4.39 38.26 -7.48
N GLY A 323 -3.10 38.52 -7.77
CA GLY A 323 -2.38 39.72 -7.35
C GLY A 323 -1.25 39.45 -6.36
N ILE A 324 -0.46 40.50 -6.08
CA ILE A 324 0.55 40.52 -5.02
C ILE A 324 -0.19 40.89 -3.72
N GLY A 325 -0.36 39.94 -2.81
CA GLY A 325 -0.76 40.25 -1.43
C GLY A 325 0.47 40.53 -0.57
N GLU A 326 0.27 40.99 0.67
CA GLU A 326 1.36 41.17 1.65
C GLU A 326 2.16 39.88 1.91
N ALA A 327 1.53 38.72 1.71
CA ALA A 327 2.15 37.40 1.82
C ALA A 327 2.73 36.86 0.49
N GLY A 328 2.79 37.70 -0.57
CA GLY A 328 3.31 37.33 -1.88
C GLY A 328 2.29 37.05 -2.98
N VAL A 329 2.76 36.54 -4.13
CA VAL A 329 1.89 36.09 -5.23
C VAL A 329 1.44 34.66 -4.95
N LYS A 330 0.11 34.50 -4.84
CA LYS A 330 -0.54 33.20 -4.84
C LYS A 330 -0.74 32.79 -6.29
N MET A 331 -0.30 31.60 -6.69
CA MET A 331 -0.64 31.08 -8.00
C MET A 331 -1.67 29.96 -7.84
N ARG A 332 -2.72 30.03 -8.66
CA ARG A 332 -3.71 28.98 -8.77
C ARG A 332 -3.64 28.36 -10.15
N VAL A 333 -3.60 27.04 -10.16
CA VAL A 333 -3.62 26.22 -11.37
C VAL A 333 -4.95 25.48 -11.39
N TRP A 334 -5.65 25.51 -12.52
CA TRP A 334 -6.84 24.68 -12.75
C TRP A 334 -6.66 23.89 -14.02
N CYS A 335 -7.17 22.66 -14.03
CA CYS A 335 -7.31 21.85 -15.21
C CYS A 335 -8.80 21.74 -15.54
N LYS A 336 -9.13 21.83 -16.82
CA LYS A 336 -10.44 21.52 -17.38
C LYS A 336 -10.23 20.95 -18.77
N LYS A 337 -10.84 19.83 -19.14
CA LYS A 337 -10.76 19.35 -20.53
C LYS A 337 -11.41 20.35 -21.51
N SER A 338 -10.82 20.52 -22.68
CA SER A 338 -11.15 21.58 -23.65
C SER A 338 -12.58 21.53 -24.18
N ASP A 339 -13.12 20.32 -24.40
CA ASP A 339 -14.38 20.02 -25.07
C ASP A 339 -15.08 18.84 -24.38
N MET A 340 -15.85 19.09 -23.32
CA MET A 340 -16.55 18.01 -22.60
C MET A 340 -18.06 18.09 -22.76
N LYS A 341 -18.65 16.93 -23.08
CA LYS A 341 -20.04 16.64 -22.73
C LYS A 341 -20.16 16.58 -21.21
N ASN A 342 -21.35 16.88 -20.69
CA ASN A 342 -21.59 16.78 -19.25
C ASN A 342 -21.47 15.34 -18.72
N THR A 343 -21.54 14.34 -19.61
CA THR A 343 -21.43 12.90 -19.32
C THR A 343 -20.00 12.38 -19.22
N MET A 344 -18.99 13.21 -19.45
CA MET A 344 -17.59 12.77 -19.43
C MET A 344 -17.07 12.64 -18.01
N LEU A 345 -16.64 11.43 -17.66
CA LEU A 345 -15.83 11.15 -16.50
C LEU A 345 -14.36 11.32 -16.88
N TRP A 346 -13.59 12.03 -16.09
CA TRP A 346 -12.17 12.19 -16.36
C TRP A 346 -11.39 12.34 -15.07
N ASN A 347 -10.11 11.98 -15.15
CA ASN A 347 -9.11 12.34 -14.17
C ASN A 347 -7.87 12.86 -14.89
N CYS A 348 -7.14 13.73 -14.23
CA CYS A 348 -5.83 14.18 -14.67
C CYS A 348 -4.95 14.35 -13.44
N ALA A 349 -4.02 13.42 -13.23
CA ALA A 349 -2.96 13.47 -12.25
C ALA A 349 -1.74 14.14 -12.90
N VAL A 350 -1.32 15.28 -12.35
CA VAL A 350 -0.22 16.05 -12.95
C VAL A 350 0.79 16.45 -11.91
N LYS A 351 2.07 16.32 -12.30
CA LYS A 351 3.22 16.83 -11.59
C LYS A 351 3.67 18.12 -12.24
N GLY A 352 3.52 19.22 -11.51
CA GLY A 352 4.05 20.49 -11.97
C GLY A 352 5.39 20.83 -11.32
N LYS A 353 6.22 21.61 -12.00
CA LYS A 353 7.39 22.29 -11.43
C LYS A 353 7.40 23.73 -11.94
N PHE A 354 7.67 24.66 -11.04
CA PHE A 354 7.90 26.05 -11.39
C PHE A 354 9.39 26.36 -11.24
N GLU A 355 9.93 27.26 -12.05
CA GLU A 355 11.27 27.80 -11.92
C GLU A 355 11.23 29.30 -12.20
N VAL A 356 11.85 30.11 -11.34
CA VAL A 356 11.94 31.55 -11.54
C VAL A 356 13.35 31.88 -12.00
N LYS A 357 13.50 32.46 -13.19
CA LYS A 357 14.79 32.98 -13.67
C LYS A 357 14.85 34.47 -13.43
N SER A 358 15.83 34.90 -12.62
CA SER A 358 16.03 36.31 -12.31
C SER A 358 16.87 37.00 -13.38
N LEU A 359 16.33 38.05 -14.01
CA LEU A 359 17.08 38.91 -14.92
C LEU A 359 17.70 40.07 -14.14
N ASN A 360 18.65 39.78 -13.24
CA ASN A 360 19.42 40.86 -12.62
C ASN A 360 20.63 41.20 -13.49
N ASN A 361 20.46 42.19 -14.36
CA ASN A 361 21.56 42.84 -15.06
C ASN A 361 22.30 43.79 -14.09
N ASN A 362 22.99 43.25 -13.09
CA ASN A 362 24.01 44.03 -12.40
C ASN A 362 25.32 43.84 -13.17
N SER A 363 25.94 44.95 -13.56
CA SER A 363 27.14 45.06 -14.40
C SER A 363 28.43 44.45 -13.84
N ASP A 364 28.38 43.75 -12.70
CA ASP A 364 29.56 43.34 -11.93
C ASP A 364 30.08 41.93 -12.21
N GLY A 365 29.60 41.26 -13.26
CA GLY A 365 30.22 40.04 -13.79
C GLY A 365 30.29 38.81 -12.86
N GLN A 366 29.86 38.92 -11.60
CA GLN A 366 29.75 37.78 -10.70
C GLN A 366 28.41 37.08 -10.94
N ASP A 367 28.52 35.90 -11.53
CA ASP A 367 27.45 34.93 -11.77
C ASP A 367 26.77 34.54 -10.44
N LYS A 368 25.81 35.35 -10.00
CA LYS A 368 25.02 35.07 -8.80
C LYS A 368 24.06 33.94 -9.13
N ARG A 369 24.47 32.74 -8.67
CA ARG A 369 23.70 31.49 -8.63
C ARG A 369 22.19 31.71 -8.65
N HIS A 370 21.57 31.16 -9.68
CA HIS A 370 20.14 31.13 -9.87
C HIS A 370 19.49 30.43 -8.67
N LYS A 371 18.65 31.12 -7.88
CA LYS A 371 17.82 30.44 -6.90
C LYS A 371 16.65 29.78 -7.63
N ILE A 372 16.87 28.54 -8.07
CA ILE A 372 15.82 27.69 -8.61
C ILE A 372 14.99 27.19 -7.43
N PHE A 373 13.84 27.81 -7.20
CA PHE A 373 12.81 27.22 -6.38
C PHE A 373 12.05 26.25 -7.25
N SER A 374 12.16 24.95 -6.98
CA SER A 374 11.36 23.92 -7.62
C SER A 374 10.44 23.30 -6.57
N ARG A 375 9.16 23.18 -6.90
CA ARG A 375 8.20 22.44 -6.08
C ARG A 375 7.36 21.58 -6.97
N ILE A 376 7.20 20.34 -6.54
CA ILE A 376 6.33 19.37 -7.16
C ILE A 376 4.95 19.49 -6.51
N TRP A 377 3.90 19.63 -7.33
CA TRP A 377 2.52 19.50 -6.86
C TRP A 377 1.80 18.43 -7.66
N ASN A 378 0.89 17.71 -6.99
CA ASN A 378 -0.03 16.76 -7.61
C ASN A 378 -1.43 17.38 -7.60
N MET A 379 -2.10 17.37 -8.74
CA MET A 379 -3.50 17.81 -8.84
C MET A 379 -4.33 16.67 -9.38
N TYR A 380 -5.57 16.54 -8.90
CA TYR A 380 -6.57 15.62 -9.39
C TYR A 380 -7.85 16.41 -9.67
N SER A 381 -8.51 16.15 -10.78
CA SER A 381 -9.75 16.85 -11.13
C SER A 381 -10.72 15.86 -11.74
N TYR A 382 -12.00 15.94 -11.34
CA TYR A 382 -13.00 14.93 -11.65
C TYR A 382 -14.31 15.56 -12.10
N GLY A 383 -14.77 15.20 -13.30
CA GLY A 383 -16.05 15.67 -13.85
C GLY A 383 -16.12 17.19 -14.02
N SER A 384 -17.30 17.77 -13.84
CA SER A 384 -17.52 19.22 -13.86
C SER A 384 -16.93 19.94 -12.64
N PHE A 385 -16.64 19.21 -11.56
CA PHE A 385 -15.97 19.73 -10.39
C PHE A 385 -14.47 19.86 -10.65
N SER A 386 -14.05 21.07 -11.02
CA SER A 386 -12.67 21.49 -10.78
C SER A 386 -12.46 21.57 -9.27
N LEU A 387 -12.11 20.45 -8.66
CA LEU A 387 -11.66 20.39 -7.29
C LEU A 387 -10.42 21.28 -7.20
N LYS A 388 -10.57 22.43 -6.53
CA LYS A 388 -9.52 23.43 -6.32
C LYS A 388 -8.42 22.86 -5.43
N TYR A 389 -7.61 21.92 -5.91
CA TYR A 389 -6.51 21.33 -5.13
C TYR A 389 -5.16 21.54 -5.79
N GLY A 390 -4.99 22.76 -6.29
CA GLY A 390 -3.69 23.36 -6.54
C GLY A 390 -3.70 24.82 -6.09
N GLU A 391 -4.15 25.13 -4.85
CA GLU A 391 -3.65 26.36 -4.24
C GLU A 391 -2.20 26.10 -3.88
N VAL A 392 -1.31 26.32 -4.86
CA VAL A 392 0.11 26.34 -4.60
C VAL A 392 0.31 27.45 -3.58
N GLN A 393 0.87 27.11 -2.42
CA GLN A 393 1.08 28.02 -1.29
C GLN A 393 1.52 29.41 -1.75
N SER A 394 1.09 30.46 -1.06
CA SER A 394 1.57 31.82 -1.30
C SER A 394 3.10 31.85 -1.26
N PHE A 395 3.71 32.30 -2.34
CA PHE A 395 5.14 32.57 -2.37
C PHE A 395 5.34 34.07 -2.35
N ASP A 396 6.29 34.55 -1.54
CA ASP A 396 6.69 35.95 -1.55
C ASP A 396 7.44 36.32 -2.83
N PHE A 397 6.69 36.55 -3.89
CA PHE A 397 7.19 36.99 -5.19
C PHE A 397 7.47 38.50 -5.24
N ALA A 398 7.18 39.27 -4.19
CA ALA A 398 7.40 40.71 -4.20
C ALA A 398 8.87 41.07 -4.47
N LYS A 399 9.80 40.19 -4.13
CA LYS A 399 11.25 40.32 -4.38
C LYS A 399 11.70 39.97 -5.81
N TYR A 400 10.81 39.45 -6.65
CA TYR A 400 11.13 38.91 -7.99
C TYR A 400 10.35 39.61 -9.12
N ALA A 401 9.87 40.83 -8.87
CA ALA A 401 9.26 41.65 -9.91
C ALA A 401 10.27 41.83 -11.07
N ARG A 402 9.82 41.60 -12.32
CA ARG A 402 10.60 41.55 -13.59
C ARG A 402 11.22 40.19 -13.97
N ASN A 403 10.92 39.11 -13.25
CA ASN A 403 11.43 37.78 -13.59
C ASN A 403 10.53 36.98 -14.52
N THR A 404 11.15 36.07 -15.28
CA THR A 404 10.43 35.09 -16.10
C THR A 404 10.18 33.85 -15.27
N VAL A 405 8.96 33.32 -15.31
CA VAL A 405 8.62 32.05 -14.65
C VAL A 405 8.43 30.98 -15.71
N HIS A 406 9.18 29.90 -15.56
CA HIS A 406 9.02 28.68 -16.34
C HIS A 406 8.14 27.72 -15.55
N PHE A 407 7.17 27.13 -16.24
CA PHE A 407 6.27 26.11 -15.74
C PHE A 407 6.49 24.85 -16.55
N SER A 408 6.96 23.79 -15.90
CA SER A 408 6.94 22.46 -16.48
C SER A 408 5.75 21.70 -15.92
N LEU A 409 4.90 21.18 -16.78
CA LEU A 409 3.82 20.26 -16.44
C LEU A 409 4.14 18.89 -17.01
N GLU A 410 4.09 17.88 -16.16
CA GLU A 410 4.24 16.47 -16.51
C GLU A 410 2.90 15.79 -16.18
N ILE A 411 2.15 15.38 -17.19
CA ILE A 411 0.93 14.60 -16.98
C ILE A 411 1.38 13.19 -16.57
N LEU A 412 1.08 12.83 -15.32
CA LEU A 412 1.46 11.53 -14.77
C LEU A 412 0.48 10.45 -15.22
N GLU A 413 -0.80 10.78 -15.20
CA GLU A 413 -1.89 9.87 -15.54
C GLU A 413 -3.09 10.73 -15.96
N SER A 414 -3.77 10.32 -17.02
CA SER A 414 -5.04 10.93 -17.37
C SER A 414 -5.92 9.88 -18.00
N PHE A 415 -7.18 9.87 -17.63
CA PHE A 415 -8.19 9.08 -18.32
C PHE A 415 -9.40 9.98 -18.61
N VAL A 416 -10.07 9.71 -19.71
CA VAL A 416 -11.28 10.41 -20.13
C VAL A 416 -12.21 9.37 -20.71
N ILE A 417 -13.40 9.24 -20.13
CA ILE A 417 -14.38 8.25 -20.49
C ILE A 417 -15.71 8.97 -20.72
N ASP A 418 -16.30 8.76 -21.88
CA ASP A 418 -17.64 9.26 -22.18
C ASP A 418 -18.69 8.25 -21.74
N LEU A 419 -19.34 8.55 -20.60
CA LEU A 419 -20.40 7.68 -20.07
C LEU A 419 -21.68 7.74 -20.89
N SER A 420 -21.80 8.61 -21.90
CA SER A 420 -22.99 8.60 -22.79
C SER A 420 -22.99 7.41 -23.76
N SER A 421 -21.89 6.69 -23.89
CA SER A 421 -21.77 5.52 -24.76
C SER A 421 -22.01 4.21 -24.02
N PRO A 422 -22.87 3.29 -24.52
CA PRO A 422 -23.03 1.95 -23.96
C PRO A 422 -21.80 1.04 -24.13
N THR A 423 -20.82 1.44 -24.94
CA THR A 423 -19.57 0.70 -25.19
C THR A 423 -18.36 1.44 -24.62
N ASN A 424 -18.55 2.20 -23.55
CA ASN A 424 -17.44 2.93 -22.92
C ASN A 424 -16.49 1.99 -22.17
N GLU A 425 -15.26 2.45 -21.93
CA GLU A 425 -14.16 1.66 -21.36
C GLU A 425 -14.42 1.09 -19.96
N LEU A 426 -15.44 1.55 -19.25
CA LEU A 426 -15.83 1.01 -17.93
C LEU A 426 -16.74 -0.22 -18.04
N ILE A 427 -17.20 -0.54 -19.26
CA ILE A 427 -18.09 -1.66 -19.55
C ILE A 427 -17.26 -2.72 -20.27
N GLY A 428 -16.75 -3.69 -19.51
CA GLY A 428 -16.01 -4.83 -20.07
C GLY A 428 -16.91 -5.81 -20.83
N ASP A 429 -18.15 -5.99 -20.37
CA ASP A 429 -19.16 -6.85 -21.00
C ASP A 429 -20.42 -6.02 -21.32
N PRO A 430 -20.83 -5.90 -22.61
CA PRO A 430 -22.04 -5.20 -23.00
C PRO A 430 -23.32 -5.69 -22.31
N SER A 431 -23.39 -6.97 -21.90
CA SER A 431 -24.53 -7.53 -21.17
C SER A 431 -24.65 -6.98 -19.74
N ASP A 432 -23.54 -6.48 -19.20
CA ASP A 432 -23.49 -5.83 -17.89
C ASP A 432 -23.73 -4.32 -17.97
N ALA A 433 -23.85 -3.76 -19.17
CA ALA A 433 -24.20 -2.35 -19.33
C ALA A 433 -25.57 -2.05 -18.70
N VAL A 434 -25.66 -0.95 -17.97
CA VAL A 434 -26.91 -0.39 -17.46
C VAL A 434 -26.99 1.09 -17.75
N CYS A 435 -28.14 1.52 -18.24
CA CYS A 435 -28.42 2.92 -18.52
C CYS A 435 -29.08 3.58 -17.30
N LEU A 436 -28.46 4.66 -16.82
CA LEU A 436 -28.91 5.47 -15.69
C LEU A 436 -29.26 6.87 -16.19
N ALA A 437 -30.52 7.27 -16.03
CA ALA A 437 -30.98 8.62 -16.31
C ALA A 437 -30.73 9.50 -15.08
N VAL A 438 -29.80 10.44 -15.19
CA VAL A 438 -29.43 11.38 -14.13
C VAL A 438 -29.68 12.79 -14.62
N GLU A 439 -30.64 13.47 -13.98
CA GLU A 439 -31.21 14.74 -14.47
C GLU A 439 -31.73 14.63 -15.92
N LYS A 440 -30.97 15.16 -16.90
CA LYS A 440 -31.30 15.16 -18.34
C LYS A 440 -30.35 14.31 -19.16
N GLU A 441 -29.36 13.69 -18.52
CA GLU A 441 -28.32 12.92 -19.20
C GLU A 441 -28.55 11.41 -19.01
N MET A 442 -28.16 10.64 -20.02
CA MET A 442 -28.14 9.18 -19.98
C MET A 442 -26.71 8.71 -19.81
N LEU A 443 -26.45 7.95 -18.75
CA LEU A 443 -25.13 7.44 -18.41
C LEU A 443 -25.14 5.91 -18.46
N TYR A 444 -24.18 5.32 -19.14
CA TYR A 444 -23.99 3.88 -19.22
C TYR A 444 -22.83 3.48 -18.31
N LEU A 445 -23.12 2.56 -17.39
CA LEU A 445 -22.13 1.99 -16.48
C LEU A 445 -22.24 0.47 -16.51
N SER A 446 -21.20 -0.22 -16.07
CA SER A 446 -21.27 -1.65 -15.80
C SER A 446 -22.01 -1.87 -14.47
N LYS A 447 -22.95 -2.82 -14.37
CA LYS A 447 -23.58 -3.16 -13.08
C LYS A 447 -22.50 -3.61 -12.08
N TYR A 448 -21.40 -4.23 -12.53
CA TYR A 448 -20.23 -4.57 -11.70
C TYR A 448 -19.47 -3.37 -11.12
N VAL A 449 -19.61 -2.18 -11.69
CA VAL A 449 -19.02 -0.96 -11.11
C VAL A 449 -19.80 -0.52 -9.88
N VAL A 450 -21.13 -0.61 -9.96
CA VAL A 450 -22.04 -0.03 -8.97
C VAL A 450 -22.40 -1.02 -7.86
N LYS A 451 -22.47 -2.32 -8.17
CA LYS A 451 -22.75 -3.42 -7.22
C LYS A 451 -21.76 -3.57 -6.04
N PRO A 452 -20.43 -3.48 -6.21
CA PRO A 452 -19.46 -3.89 -5.18
C PRO A 452 -19.35 -2.95 -3.99
N PHE A 453 -19.83 -1.72 -4.16
CA PHE A 453 -19.78 -0.69 -3.14
C PHE A 453 -21.13 -0.51 -2.43
N ASP A 454 -22.12 -1.33 -2.80
CA ASP A 454 -23.48 -1.39 -2.25
C ASP A 454 -23.62 -2.61 -1.32
N PRO A 455 -23.25 -2.49 -0.02
CA PRO A 455 -23.59 -3.52 0.97
C PRO A 455 -25.12 -3.60 1.24
N LEU A 456 -25.96 -2.71 0.70
CA LEU A 456 -27.26 -2.36 1.25
C LEU A 456 -28.33 -2.04 0.18
N SER A 457 -28.46 -2.95 -0.78
CA SER A 457 -29.66 -3.23 -1.58
C SER A 457 -30.11 -2.21 -2.63
N TYR A 458 -29.67 -0.95 -2.68
CA TYR A 458 -30.29 0.03 -3.58
C TYR A 458 -30.17 -0.34 -5.07
N PHE A 459 -28.93 -0.47 -5.57
CA PHE A 459 -28.72 -0.83 -6.98
C PHE A 459 -29.08 -2.28 -7.23
N ARG A 460 -28.90 -3.15 -6.22
CA ARG A 460 -29.27 -4.56 -6.30
C ARG A 460 -30.77 -4.75 -6.50
N GLU A 461 -31.61 -4.06 -5.73
CA GLU A 461 -33.08 -4.09 -5.87
C GLU A 461 -33.51 -3.41 -7.16
N MET A 462 -32.92 -2.26 -7.48
CA MET A 462 -33.23 -1.52 -8.70
C MET A 462 -33.00 -2.37 -9.96
N PHE A 463 -31.91 -3.15 -10.01
CA PHE A 463 -31.59 -4.00 -11.16
C PHE A 463 -32.32 -5.35 -11.17
N LYS A 464 -33.23 -5.64 -10.22
CA LYS A 464 -34.06 -6.87 -10.27
C LYS A 464 -35.08 -6.85 -11.39
N THR A 465 -35.62 -5.68 -11.70
CA THR A 465 -36.57 -5.51 -12.80
C THR A 465 -35.79 -5.03 -14.01
N GLU A 466 -35.85 -5.76 -15.12
CA GLU A 466 -35.30 -5.28 -16.39
C GLU A 466 -36.08 -4.05 -16.87
N GLN A 467 -35.34 -2.97 -17.14
CA GLN A 467 -35.86 -1.72 -17.67
C GLN A 467 -34.85 -1.19 -18.68
N ASP A 468 -35.30 -0.42 -19.67
CA ASP A 468 -34.42 0.20 -20.66
C ASP A 468 -33.44 1.20 -20.01
N TYR A 469 -33.88 1.87 -18.94
CA TYR A 469 -33.05 2.73 -18.11
C TYR A 469 -33.64 2.89 -16.71
N TYR A 470 -32.80 3.31 -15.76
CA TYR A 470 -33.20 3.60 -14.38
C TYR A 470 -33.00 5.06 -14.05
N LYS A 471 -34.03 5.72 -13.50
CA LYS A 471 -33.95 7.13 -13.13
C LYS A 471 -33.37 7.30 -11.72
N LEU A 472 -32.36 8.15 -11.60
CA LEU A 472 -31.78 8.54 -10.31
C LEU A 472 -32.10 10.00 -10.00
N ASP A 473 -32.62 10.24 -8.79
CA ASP A 473 -32.92 11.59 -8.30
C ASP A 473 -31.69 12.21 -7.60
N VAL A 474 -30.61 12.39 -8.37
CA VAL A 474 -29.34 12.95 -7.90
C VAL A 474 -28.82 13.96 -8.91
N GLY A 475 -28.05 14.95 -8.43
CA GLY A 475 -27.41 15.90 -9.32
C GLY A 475 -26.31 15.22 -10.14
N LEU A 476 -26.22 15.54 -11.44
CA LEU A 476 -25.27 14.91 -12.36
C LEU A 476 -23.83 15.01 -11.85
N ASP A 477 -23.42 16.20 -11.44
CA ASP A 477 -22.06 16.45 -10.95
C ASP A 477 -21.74 15.62 -9.69
N GLU A 478 -22.73 15.45 -8.80
CA GLU A 478 -22.58 14.70 -7.55
C GLU A 478 -22.46 13.20 -7.86
N PHE A 479 -23.24 12.72 -8.83
CA PHE A 479 -23.18 11.34 -9.29
C PHE A 479 -21.88 11.02 -10.02
N LEU A 480 -21.40 11.88 -10.92
CA LEU A 480 -20.11 11.70 -11.58
C LEU A 480 -18.95 11.69 -10.59
N LEU A 481 -19.01 12.52 -9.54
CA LEU A 481 -18.05 12.51 -8.45
C LEU A 481 -18.11 11.18 -7.68
N PHE A 482 -19.31 10.65 -7.43
CA PHE A 482 -19.47 9.33 -6.81
C PHE A 482 -18.84 8.24 -7.67
N ILE A 483 -19.15 8.18 -8.97
CA ILE A 483 -18.58 7.22 -9.92
C ILE A 483 -17.05 7.37 -10.01
N ALA A 484 -16.53 8.60 -10.09
CA ALA A 484 -15.10 8.86 -10.09
C ALA A 484 -14.40 8.19 -8.90
N VAL A 485 -14.99 8.30 -7.71
CA VAL A 485 -14.38 7.71 -6.51
C VAL A 485 -14.60 6.18 -6.43
N LEU A 486 -15.65 5.65 -7.06
CA LEU A 486 -15.81 4.20 -7.18
C LEU A 486 -14.71 3.59 -8.07
N HIS A 487 -14.33 4.28 -9.15
CA HIS A 487 -13.33 3.82 -10.10
C HIS A 487 -11.89 4.12 -9.67
N ASP A 488 -11.63 5.31 -9.16
CA ASP A 488 -10.29 5.77 -8.87
C ASP A 488 -9.96 5.65 -7.38
N LYS A 489 -8.95 4.82 -7.08
CA LYS A 489 -8.48 4.56 -5.70
C LYS A 489 -7.75 5.77 -5.09
N ASN A 490 -7.43 6.81 -5.86
CA ASN A 490 -6.60 7.94 -5.42
C ASN A 490 -7.31 9.29 -5.35
N VAL A 491 -8.65 9.34 -5.47
CA VAL A 491 -9.39 10.61 -5.34
C VAL A 491 -9.17 11.22 -3.94
N PRO A 492 -8.57 12.42 -3.81
CA PRO A 492 -8.46 13.09 -2.52
C PRO A 492 -9.85 13.54 -2.05
N ILE A 493 -10.35 12.94 -0.97
CA ILE A 493 -11.68 13.25 -0.43
C ILE A 493 -11.55 14.35 0.63
N HIS A 494 -11.71 15.62 0.24
CA HIS A 494 -11.77 16.72 1.22
C HIS A 494 -13.12 16.76 1.94
N SER A 495 -13.20 17.47 3.08
CA SER A 495 -14.44 17.62 3.87
C SER A 495 -15.67 18.09 3.06
N TYR A 496 -15.47 18.91 2.01
CA TYR A 496 -16.55 19.33 1.11
C TYR A 496 -17.06 18.19 0.23
N VAL A 497 -16.14 17.46 -0.42
CA VAL A 497 -16.42 16.24 -1.19
C VAL A 497 -17.07 15.19 -0.29
N ALA A 498 -16.52 15.02 0.92
CA ALA A 498 -17.01 14.09 1.92
C ALA A 498 -18.48 14.35 2.28
N LYS A 499 -18.87 15.62 2.48
CA LYS A 499 -20.28 15.95 2.79
C LYS A 499 -21.23 15.56 1.66
N LYS A 500 -20.84 15.81 0.40
CA LYS A 500 -21.65 15.44 -0.77
C LYS A 500 -21.73 13.94 -0.96
N LEU A 501 -20.60 13.26 -0.85
CA LEU A 501 -20.54 11.80 -0.92
C LEU A 501 -21.33 11.18 0.22
N ASN A 502 -21.30 11.72 1.44
CA ASN A 502 -22.08 11.22 2.57
C ASN A 502 -23.59 11.21 2.28
N LYS A 503 -24.10 12.29 1.66
CA LYS A 503 -25.50 12.35 1.22
C LYS A 503 -25.84 11.24 0.22
N LEU A 504 -24.99 11.03 -0.79
CA LEU A 504 -25.19 9.99 -1.80
C LEU A 504 -25.05 8.58 -1.21
N THR A 505 -24.08 8.38 -0.31
CA THR A 505 -23.91 7.09 0.34
C THR A 505 -25.11 6.77 1.22
N THR A 506 -25.67 7.73 1.96
CA THR A 506 -26.94 7.52 2.68
C THR A 506 -28.08 7.16 1.73
N MET A 507 -28.20 7.85 0.60
CA MET A 507 -29.24 7.58 -0.40
C MET A 507 -29.12 6.18 -1.01
N PHE A 508 -27.90 5.76 -1.34
CA PHE A 508 -27.61 4.45 -1.91
C PHE A 508 -27.42 3.35 -0.86
N GLY A 509 -27.78 3.62 0.40
CA GLY A 509 -27.62 2.66 1.50
C GLY A 509 -26.16 2.36 1.88
N CYS A 510 -25.16 2.98 1.27
CA CYS A 510 -23.76 2.76 1.60
C CYS A 510 -23.39 3.45 2.92
N SER A 511 -22.80 2.73 3.88
CA SER A 511 -22.22 3.40 5.07
C SER A 511 -20.97 4.17 4.66
N PHE A 512 -20.98 5.48 4.91
CA PHE A 512 -19.83 6.34 4.66
C PHE A 512 -18.59 5.91 5.46
N ASP A 513 -18.79 5.36 6.66
CA ASP A 513 -17.72 4.81 7.51
C ASP A 513 -17.16 3.48 6.97
N TYR A 514 -18.01 2.61 6.43
CA TYR A 514 -17.56 1.39 5.73
C TYR A 514 -16.72 1.75 4.49
N TRP A 515 -17.13 2.78 3.77
CA TRP A 515 -16.46 3.29 2.58
C TRP A 515 -15.13 4.00 2.92
N PHE A 516 -15.09 4.83 3.97
CA PHE A 516 -13.85 5.42 4.48
C PHE A 516 -12.91 4.37 5.09
N ALA A 517 -13.44 3.33 5.73
CA ALA A 517 -12.66 2.19 6.21
C ALA A 517 -12.03 1.42 5.05
N GLN A 518 -12.76 1.20 3.95
CA GLN A 518 -12.22 0.63 2.70
C GLN A 518 -11.11 1.50 2.11
N GLN A 519 -11.26 2.83 2.09
CA GLN A 519 -10.24 3.76 1.60
C GLN A 519 -9.02 3.88 2.53
N ARG A 520 -9.21 3.87 3.86
CA ARG A 520 -8.13 3.80 4.87
C ARG A 520 -7.38 2.47 4.80
N LEU A 521 -8.09 1.36 4.56
CA LEU A 521 -7.49 0.04 4.31
C LEU A 521 -6.76 -0.05 2.97
N LYS A 522 -7.03 0.86 2.02
CA LYS A 522 -6.35 1.03 0.73
C LYS A 522 -5.29 2.14 0.74
N GLY A 523 -5.12 2.81 1.89
CA GLY A 523 -4.00 3.67 2.16
C GLY A 523 -4.07 5.09 1.59
N CYS A 524 -5.25 5.59 1.23
CA CYS A 524 -5.46 7.04 1.12
C CYS A 524 -5.68 7.58 2.55
N TRP A 525 -4.95 8.63 2.90
CA TRP A 525 -4.70 9.20 4.25
C TRP A 525 -3.43 8.70 4.96
#